data_AF-A0A2D5VPL1-F1
#
_entry.id   AF-A0A2D5VPL1-F1
#
_cell.length_a   1.000
_cell.length_b   1.000
_cell.length_c   1.000
_cell.angle_alpha   90.00
_cell.angle_beta   90.00
_cell.angle_gamma   90.00
#
_symmetry.space_group_name_H-M   'P 1'
#
loop_
_entity.id
_entity.type
_entity.pdbx_description
1 polymer ?
#
loop_
_entity_poly.entity_id
_entity_poly.type
_entity_poly.pdbx_seq_one_letter_code
_entity_poly.pdbx_strand_id
1 'polypeptide(L)'
;MPVFDCNGKQLVYVHIPKTGGTSVESFINEINDVKSMFFSNSVLEGMQVTPQHLPLTTIKSVMGRFYNPDYIFTIVRNPYHRAESEFKYRMDLGLFKNIPFKEKFFNIWLLYTVILESIAPGRLDNHMRPQSYFLTSDVFIYKLEDGMERAIESIKKELGLESRAYESIASKKVSTKRNLSWSRSSIKLVSSYYNDDFVNLGYDPNEIRAESSFLRESLHIFYFTLFISASCVKRTLFMLLRFIRRYTSSAH
;
A
#
# COMPACT_ATOMS: atom_id res chain seq x y z
N MET A 1 2.89 -9.04 -4.72
CA MET A 1 2.40 -10.40 -4.64
C MET A 1 3.56 -11.27 -5.06
N PRO A 2 4.47 -11.55 -4.13
CA PRO A 2 5.48 -12.56 -4.35
C PRO A 2 4.86 -13.97 -4.38
N VAL A 3 5.33 -14.78 -5.32
CA VAL A 3 5.15 -16.22 -5.35
C VAL A 3 6.45 -16.86 -4.90
N PHE A 4 6.35 -17.76 -3.93
CA PHE A 4 7.49 -18.45 -3.33
C PHE A 4 7.36 -19.95 -3.57
N ASP A 5 8.49 -20.60 -3.85
CA ASP A 5 8.60 -22.05 -3.88
C ASP A 5 9.51 -22.51 -2.75
N CYS A 6 9.09 -23.55 -2.03
CA CYS A 6 9.87 -24.19 -0.99
C CYS A 6 9.71 -25.70 -1.11
N ASN A 7 10.75 -26.38 -1.61
CA ASN A 7 10.74 -27.84 -1.82
C ASN A 7 9.54 -28.33 -2.65
N GLY A 8 9.15 -27.57 -3.68
CA GLY A 8 8.02 -27.90 -4.56
C GLY A 8 6.64 -27.50 -4.04
N LYS A 9 6.55 -26.91 -2.83
CA LYS A 9 5.34 -26.26 -2.34
C LYS A 9 5.33 -24.79 -2.74
N GLN A 10 4.24 -24.35 -3.37
CA GLN A 10 4.03 -22.98 -3.80
C GLN A 10 3.18 -22.20 -2.80
N LEU A 11 3.73 -21.10 -2.33
CA LEU A 11 3.08 -20.17 -1.42
C LEU A 11 2.96 -18.80 -2.07
N VAL A 12 1.77 -18.23 -2.03
CA VAL A 12 1.47 -16.92 -2.60
C VAL A 12 1.12 -15.96 -1.48
N TYR A 13 1.91 -14.90 -1.36
CA TYR A 13 1.60 -13.79 -0.46
C TYR A 13 0.97 -12.65 -1.26
N VAL A 14 -0.33 -12.42 -1.09
CA VAL A 14 -1.03 -11.29 -1.68
C VAL A 14 -0.61 -10.01 -0.95
N HIS A 15 0.44 -9.36 -1.47
CA HIS A 15 0.99 -8.14 -0.88
C HIS A 15 0.04 -6.96 -1.09
N ILE A 16 -0.61 -6.55 -0.01
CA ILE A 16 -1.42 -5.34 0.04
C ILE A 16 -0.57 -4.20 0.62
N PRO A 17 -0.52 -3.02 -0.02
CA PRO A 17 0.25 -1.91 0.50
C PRO A 17 -0.16 -1.52 1.93
N LYS A 18 0.84 -1.26 2.77
CA LYS A 18 0.73 -0.71 4.14
C LYS A 18 0.11 -1.64 5.20
N THR A 19 0.11 -2.94 4.94
CA THR A 19 -0.35 -3.98 5.87
C THR A 19 0.78 -4.78 6.53
N GLY A 20 2.02 -4.28 6.47
CA GLY A 20 3.19 -4.95 7.06
C GLY A 20 3.97 -5.86 6.11
N GLY A 21 3.72 -5.77 4.80
CA GLY A 21 4.34 -6.67 3.82
C GLY A 21 5.87 -6.76 3.83
N THR A 22 6.59 -5.68 4.16
CA THR A 22 8.06 -5.74 4.31
C THR A 22 8.49 -6.72 5.40
N SER A 23 7.73 -6.83 6.49
CA SER A 23 8.03 -7.74 7.58
C SER A 23 7.82 -9.21 7.17
N VAL A 24 6.70 -9.50 6.49
CA VAL A 24 6.41 -10.83 5.93
C VAL A 24 7.47 -11.25 4.92
N GLU A 25 7.82 -10.37 3.98
CA GLU A 25 8.84 -10.65 2.97
C GLU A 25 10.23 -10.86 3.59
N SER A 26 10.59 -10.07 4.61
CA SER A 26 11.86 -10.28 5.32
C SER A 26 11.91 -11.65 5.98
N PHE A 27 10.82 -12.05 6.66
CA PHE A 27 10.73 -13.37 7.29
C PHE A 27 10.83 -14.51 6.28
N ILE A 28 10.10 -14.44 5.16
CA ILE A 28 10.13 -15.48 4.14
C ILE A 28 11.52 -15.58 3.49
N ASN A 29 12.17 -14.44 3.23
CA ASN A 29 13.52 -14.41 2.64
C ASN A 29 14.61 -14.91 3.61
N GLU A 30 14.37 -14.95 4.92
CA GLU A 30 15.27 -15.54 5.91
C GLU A 30 15.19 -17.09 5.92
N ILE A 31 14.24 -17.69 5.19
CA ILE A 31 14.12 -19.14 5.04
C ILE A 31 15.01 -19.62 3.89
N ASN A 32 16.11 -20.31 4.21
CA ASN A 32 17.12 -20.76 3.23
C ASN A 32 16.57 -21.57 2.04
N ASP A 33 15.50 -22.33 2.24
CA ASP A 33 14.94 -23.24 1.23
C ASP A 33 13.87 -22.57 0.34
N VAL A 34 13.58 -21.28 0.56
CA VAL A 34 12.57 -20.54 -0.20
C VAL A 34 13.19 -19.80 -1.38
N LYS A 35 12.59 -19.99 -2.56
CA LYS A 35 12.91 -19.26 -3.79
C LYS A 35 11.77 -18.32 -4.16
N SER A 36 12.07 -17.03 -4.33
CA SER A 36 11.12 -16.07 -4.87
C SER A 36 11.03 -16.21 -6.39
N MET A 37 9.89 -16.63 -6.91
CA MET A 37 9.66 -16.90 -8.33
C MET A 37 9.05 -15.73 -9.10
N PHE A 38 8.16 -14.97 -8.47
CA PHE A 38 7.43 -13.87 -9.12
C PHE A 38 7.48 -12.62 -8.27
N PHE A 39 8.54 -11.81 -8.46
CA PHE A 39 8.76 -10.61 -7.66
C PHE A 39 9.46 -9.54 -8.48
N SER A 40 8.90 -8.33 -8.47
CA SER A 40 9.57 -7.13 -8.94
C SER A 40 9.09 -5.94 -8.13
N ASN A 41 10.05 -5.19 -7.59
CA ASN A 41 9.83 -3.92 -6.90
C ASN A 41 9.82 -2.72 -7.87
N SER A 42 9.93 -2.97 -9.18
CA SER A 42 9.88 -1.95 -10.22
C SER A 42 8.69 -2.18 -11.14
N VAL A 43 8.16 -1.07 -11.65
CA VAL A 43 7.13 -1.11 -12.70
C VAL A 43 7.82 -1.63 -13.97
N LEU A 44 7.30 -2.72 -14.51
CA LEU A 44 7.79 -3.31 -15.75
C LEU A 44 7.29 -2.51 -16.95
N GLU A 45 8.00 -2.62 -18.09
CA GLU A 45 7.55 -2.01 -19.34
C GLU A 45 6.14 -2.49 -19.70
N GLY A 46 5.27 -1.55 -20.08
CA GLY A 46 3.86 -1.83 -20.39
C GLY A 46 2.93 -1.98 -19.19
N MET A 47 3.43 -1.95 -17.94
CA MET A 47 2.60 -1.99 -16.74
C MET A 47 2.39 -0.60 -16.13
N GLN A 48 1.24 -0.40 -15.49
CA GLN A 48 0.93 0.84 -14.75
C GLN A 48 1.38 0.78 -13.29
N VAL A 49 1.45 -0.43 -12.73
CA VAL A 49 1.78 -0.72 -11.33
C VAL A 49 2.85 -1.81 -11.29
N THR A 50 3.56 -1.92 -10.18
CA THR A 50 4.50 -3.00 -9.92
C THR A 50 3.74 -4.33 -9.92
N PRO A 51 4.33 -5.42 -10.42
CA PRO A 51 3.76 -6.76 -10.29
C PRO A 51 3.45 -7.11 -8.83
N GLN A 52 4.16 -6.48 -7.88
CA GLN A 52 3.93 -6.66 -6.46
C GLN A 52 2.55 -6.15 -5.99
N HIS A 53 1.92 -5.21 -6.68
CA HIS A 53 0.61 -4.68 -6.29
C HIS A 53 -0.49 -4.98 -7.32
N LEU A 54 -0.37 -6.09 -8.05
CA LEU A 54 -1.46 -6.63 -8.87
C LEU A 54 -2.47 -7.40 -8.01
N PRO A 55 -3.78 -7.35 -8.33
CA PRO A 55 -4.77 -8.16 -7.64
C PRO A 55 -4.62 -9.63 -8.04
N LEU A 56 -5.04 -10.53 -7.15
CA LEU A 56 -4.92 -11.97 -7.37
C LEU A 56 -5.69 -12.45 -8.59
N THR A 57 -6.83 -11.83 -8.89
CA THR A 57 -7.64 -12.10 -10.08
C THR A 57 -6.86 -11.91 -11.39
N THR A 58 -5.98 -10.89 -11.46
CA THR A 58 -5.13 -10.66 -12.64
C THR A 58 -4.14 -11.80 -12.83
N ILE A 59 -3.45 -12.22 -11.76
CA ILE A 59 -2.46 -13.30 -11.87
C ILE A 59 -3.12 -14.64 -12.18
N LYS A 60 -4.26 -14.95 -11.55
CA LYS A 60 -5.08 -16.11 -11.91
C LYS A 60 -5.47 -16.12 -13.38
N SER A 61 -5.87 -14.96 -13.91
CA SER A 61 -6.25 -14.83 -15.32
C SER A 61 -5.07 -15.04 -16.27
N VAL A 62 -3.90 -14.48 -15.95
CA VAL A 62 -2.68 -14.61 -16.75
C VAL A 62 -2.12 -16.02 -16.73
N MET A 63 -2.08 -16.65 -15.55
CA MET A 63 -1.54 -18.00 -15.39
C MET A 63 -2.54 -19.10 -15.77
N GLY A 64 -3.84 -18.80 -15.74
CA GLY A 64 -4.91 -19.73 -16.09
C GLY A 64 -4.79 -21.04 -15.31
N ARG A 65 -4.87 -22.17 -16.03
CA ARG A 65 -4.76 -23.52 -15.46
C ARG A 65 -3.41 -23.83 -14.78
N PHE A 66 -2.38 -23.02 -15.00
CA PHE A 66 -1.07 -23.19 -14.37
C PHE A 66 -1.00 -22.51 -13.00
N TYR A 67 -2.03 -21.74 -12.63
CA TYR A 67 -2.14 -21.18 -11.28
C TYR A 67 -2.65 -22.26 -10.31
N ASN A 68 -1.74 -22.90 -9.60
CA ASN A 68 -2.09 -23.95 -8.62
C ASN A 68 -1.19 -23.87 -7.37
N PRO A 69 -1.27 -22.79 -6.59
CA PRO A 69 -0.50 -22.69 -5.35
C PRO A 69 -1.10 -23.57 -4.25
N ASP A 70 -0.24 -24.08 -3.36
CA ASP A 70 -0.66 -24.88 -2.20
C ASP A 70 -1.26 -24.01 -1.09
N TYR A 71 -0.78 -22.78 -0.95
CA TYR A 71 -1.24 -21.86 0.08
C TYR A 71 -1.22 -20.40 -0.40
N ILE A 72 -2.34 -19.70 -0.20
CA ILE A 72 -2.48 -18.28 -0.54
C ILE A 72 -2.92 -17.52 0.69
N PHE A 73 -2.18 -16.49 1.07
CA PHE A 73 -2.56 -15.67 2.22
C PHE A 73 -2.27 -14.19 2.01
N THR A 74 -2.83 -13.38 2.89
CA THR A 74 -2.57 -11.94 2.97
C THR A 74 -2.54 -11.46 4.41
N ILE A 75 -1.97 -10.27 4.60
CA ILE A 75 -2.19 -9.47 5.81
C ILE A 75 -3.03 -8.26 5.41
N VAL A 76 -4.10 -8.00 6.13
CA VAL A 76 -4.97 -6.82 6.00
C VAL A 76 -4.83 -5.90 7.20
N ARG A 77 -5.34 -4.68 7.07
CA ARG A 77 -5.29 -3.65 8.11
C ARG A 77 -6.58 -2.84 8.12
N ASN A 78 -6.97 -2.28 9.26
CA ASN A 78 -8.09 -1.35 9.32
C ASN A 78 -7.89 -0.22 8.27
N PRO A 79 -8.88 0.06 7.40
CA PRO A 79 -8.76 1.07 6.34
C PRO A 79 -8.30 2.45 6.83
N TYR A 80 -8.75 2.89 8.02
CA TYR A 80 -8.31 4.15 8.63
C TYR A 80 -6.81 4.13 8.94
N HIS A 81 -6.35 3.12 9.67
CA HIS A 81 -4.94 2.98 10.03
C HIS A 81 -4.04 2.76 8.80
N ARG A 82 -4.56 2.10 7.76
CA ARG A 82 -3.86 1.93 6.48
C ARG A 82 -3.66 3.27 5.77
N ALA A 83 -4.70 4.11 5.70
CA ALA A 83 -4.62 5.45 5.12
C ALA A 83 -3.63 6.36 5.87
N GLU A 84 -3.62 6.32 7.21
CA GLU A 84 -2.63 7.04 8.00
C GLU A 84 -1.20 6.57 7.73
N SER A 85 -1.00 5.25 7.67
CA SER A 85 0.31 4.65 7.41
C SER A 85 0.84 5.03 6.03
N GLU A 86 -0.04 5.11 5.03
CA GLU A 86 0.32 5.60 3.71
C GLU A 86 0.73 7.06 3.74
N PHE A 87 -0.05 7.94 4.38
CA PHE A 87 0.32 9.35 4.50
C PHE A 87 1.67 9.55 5.19
N LYS A 88 1.89 8.86 6.32
CA LYS A 88 3.15 8.89 7.06
C LYS A 88 4.31 8.43 6.18
N TYR A 89 4.12 7.35 5.42
CA TYR A 89 5.13 6.87 4.46
C TYR A 89 5.43 7.88 3.36
N ARG A 90 4.42 8.55 2.80
CA ARG A 90 4.63 9.61 1.79
C ARG A 90 5.40 10.79 2.37
N MET A 91 5.11 11.19 3.61
CA MET A 91 5.87 12.23 4.30
C MET A 91 7.34 11.84 4.51
N ASP A 92 7.61 10.56 4.80
CA ASP A 92 8.98 10.04 4.93
C ASP A 92 9.70 10.01 3.57
N LEU A 93 8.98 9.79 2.47
CA LEU A 93 9.48 9.96 1.10
C LEU A 93 9.63 11.42 0.64
N GLY A 94 9.27 12.40 1.50
CA GLY A 94 9.42 13.82 1.20
C GLY A 94 8.17 14.53 0.69
N LEU A 95 6.98 13.93 0.79
CA LEU A 95 5.72 14.67 0.65
C LEU A 95 5.71 15.84 1.64
N PHE A 96 5.41 17.04 1.14
CA PHE A 96 5.45 18.28 1.91
C PHE A 96 6.81 18.55 2.59
N LYS A 97 7.90 18.10 1.97
CA LYS A 97 9.26 18.44 2.44
C LYS A 97 9.39 19.96 2.57
N ASN A 98 9.94 20.39 3.70
CA ASN A 98 10.12 21.81 4.09
C ASN A 98 8.83 22.59 4.37
N ILE A 99 7.67 21.94 4.44
CA ILE A 99 6.42 22.61 4.86
C ILE A 99 6.23 22.40 6.37
N PRO A 100 6.14 23.48 7.17
CA PRO A 100 5.82 23.38 8.59
C PRO A 100 4.44 22.76 8.82
N PHE A 101 4.29 22.00 9.92
CA PHE A 101 3.02 21.40 10.34
C PHE A 101 2.35 20.54 9.25
N LYS A 102 3.16 19.82 8.45
CA LYS A 102 2.70 19.06 7.29
C LYS A 102 1.63 18.00 7.60
N GLU A 103 1.56 17.55 8.86
CA GLU A 103 0.54 16.65 9.39
C GLU A 103 -0.88 17.20 9.20
N LYS A 104 -1.04 18.54 9.23
CA LYS A 104 -2.31 19.24 9.04
C LYS A 104 -2.94 19.04 7.67
N PHE A 105 -2.15 18.64 6.67
CA PHE A 105 -2.62 18.38 5.31
C PHE A 105 -3.15 16.95 5.11
N PHE A 106 -3.16 16.11 6.14
CA PHE A 106 -3.61 14.72 6.03
C PHE A 106 -5.00 14.58 5.38
N ASN A 107 -6.01 15.26 5.92
CA ASN A 107 -7.40 15.17 5.44
C ASN A 107 -7.53 15.58 3.96
N ILE A 108 -6.90 16.69 3.58
CA ILE A 108 -7.00 17.19 2.20
C ILE A 108 -6.19 16.34 1.22
N TRP A 109 -5.03 15.84 1.65
CA TRP A 109 -4.24 14.89 0.86
C TRP A 109 -5.01 13.58 0.64
N LEU A 110 -5.69 13.08 1.68
CA LEU A 110 -6.47 11.85 1.61
C LEU A 110 -7.65 12.01 0.63
N LEU A 111 -8.42 13.08 0.77
CA LEU A 111 -9.51 13.42 -0.15
C LEU A 111 -9.02 13.47 -1.61
N TYR A 112 -7.98 14.25 -1.86
CA TYR A 112 -7.38 14.39 -3.18
C TYR A 112 -6.92 13.05 -3.75
N THR A 113 -6.24 12.22 -2.95
CA THR A 113 -5.65 10.98 -3.45
C THR A 113 -6.73 9.92 -3.73
N VAL A 114 -7.76 9.80 -2.89
CA VAL A 114 -8.90 8.88 -3.13
C VAL A 114 -9.70 9.29 -4.36
N ILE A 115 -9.96 10.58 -4.55
CA ILE A 115 -10.64 11.09 -5.76
C ILE A 115 -9.82 10.74 -7.01
N LEU A 116 -8.51 11.00 -6.97
CA LEU A 116 -7.65 10.67 -8.11
C LEU A 116 -7.58 9.18 -8.41
N GLU A 117 -7.58 8.31 -7.39
CA GLU A 117 -7.62 6.86 -7.59
C GLU A 117 -8.95 6.42 -8.24
N SER A 118 -10.06 7.10 -7.92
CA SER A 118 -11.37 6.81 -8.51
C SER A 118 -11.45 7.19 -9.99
N ILE A 119 -10.72 8.23 -10.40
CA ILE A 119 -10.70 8.73 -11.79
C ILE A 119 -9.63 8.02 -12.61
N ALA A 120 -8.47 7.75 -12.02
CA ALA A 120 -7.33 7.12 -12.65
C ALA A 120 -6.79 6.02 -11.72
N PRO A 121 -7.38 4.81 -11.80
CA PRO A 121 -6.85 3.58 -11.21
C PRO A 121 -5.35 3.37 -11.30
N GLY A 122 -4.75 2.72 -10.30
CA GLY A 122 -3.33 2.34 -10.35
C GLY A 122 -2.38 3.41 -9.85
N ARG A 123 -2.90 4.57 -9.42
CA ARG A 123 -2.04 5.61 -8.88
C ARG A 123 -1.43 5.15 -7.58
N LEU A 124 -0.28 5.76 -7.30
CA LEU A 124 0.48 5.46 -6.10
C LEU A 124 0.79 3.97 -5.98
N ASP A 125 0.88 3.25 -7.11
CA ASP A 125 1.14 1.81 -7.17
C ASP A 125 0.03 0.95 -6.53
N ASN A 126 -1.24 1.31 -6.76
CA ASN A 126 -2.43 0.71 -6.14
C ASN A 126 -2.52 0.88 -4.60
N HIS A 127 -1.70 1.74 -3.97
CA HIS A 127 -1.73 1.93 -2.52
C HIS A 127 -3.09 2.39 -1.97
N MET A 128 -3.88 3.10 -2.79
CA MET A 128 -5.20 3.57 -2.41
C MET A 128 -6.34 2.63 -2.79
N ARG A 129 -6.10 1.54 -3.54
CA ARG A 129 -7.14 0.56 -3.87
C ARG A 129 -7.68 -0.10 -2.60
N PRO A 130 -9.00 -0.37 -2.49
CA PRO A 130 -9.52 -1.20 -1.41
C PRO A 130 -8.77 -2.52 -1.30
N GLN A 131 -8.61 -3.03 -0.09
CA GLN A 131 -7.92 -4.29 0.16
C GLN A 131 -8.68 -5.46 -0.46
N SER A 132 -10.01 -5.43 -0.44
CA SER A 132 -10.87 -6.42 -1.10
C SER A 132 -10.63 -6.53 -2.61
N TYR A 133 -10.13 -5.47 -3.26
CA TYR A 133 -9.77 -5.51 -4.69
C TYR A 133 -8.68 -6.54 -5.00
N PHE A 134 -7.78 -6.81 -4.05
CA PHE A 134 -6.66 -7.72 -4.25
C PHE A 134 -7.02 -9.19 -4.04
N LEU A 135 -8.19 -9.47 -3.46
CA LEU A 135 -8.50 -10.75 -2.84
C LEU A 135 -9.48 -11.60 -3.68
N THR A 136 -9.43 -12.90 -3.42
CA THR A 136 -10.43 -13.88 -3.83
C THR A 136 -10.78 -14.75 -2.62
N SER A 137 -11.83 -15.56 -2.72
CA SER A 137 -12.40 -16.31 -1.58
C SER A 137 -11.49 -17.39 -0.98
N ASP A 138 -10.46 -17.82 -1.71
CA ASP A 138 -9.47 -18.82 -1.34
C ASP A 138 -8.23 -18.25 -0.62
N VAL A 139 -8.20 -16.94 -0.36
CA VAL A 139 -7.10 -16.31 0.36
C VAL A 139 -7.32 -16.41 1.87
N PHE A 140 -6.34 -16.94 2.60
CA PHE A 140 -6.31 -16.88 4.06
C PHE A 140 -5.96 -15.46 4.52
N ILE A 141 -6.80 -14.88 5.37
CA ILE A 141 -6.70 -13.48 5.79
C ILE A 141 -6.25 -13.39 7.24
N TYR A 142 -5.18 -12.63 7.50
CA TYR A 142 -4.73 -12.25 8.84
C TYR A 142 -4.80 -10.74 9.02
N LYS A 143 -5.18 -10.27 10.21
CA LYS A 143 -5.24 -8.84 10.53
C LYS A 143 -3.94 -8.40 11.18
N LEU A 144 -3.35 -7.31 10.69
CA LEU A 144 -2.13 -6.74 11.26
C LEU A 144 -2.32 -6.33 12.73
N GLU A 145 -3.54 -5.92 13.10
CA GLU A 145 -3.92 -5.53 14.46
C GLU A 145 -3.80 -6.68 15.47
N ASP A 146 -3.94 -7.92 15.00
CA ASP A 146 -3.86 -9.13 15.83
C ASP A 146 -2.43 -9.66 15.99
N GLY A 147 -1.44 -8.93 15.47
CA GLY A 147 -0.06 -9.39 15.37
C GLY A 147 0.21 -10.24 14.11
N MET A 148 1.47 -10.62 13.91
CA MET A 148 1.92 -11.41 12.75
C MET A 148 2.17 -12.88 13.10
N GLU A 149 2.11 -13.24 14.38
CA GLU A 149 2.47 -14.55 14.93
C GLU A 149 1.65 -15.67 14.26
N ARG A 150 0.33 -15.52 14.20
CA ARG A 150 -0.55 -16.51 13.57
C ARG A 150 -0.28 -16.70 12.07
N ALA A 151 0.03 -15.62 11.37
CA ALA A 151 0.38 -15.70 9.95
C ALA A 151 1.70 -16.46 9.77
N ILE A 152 2.71 -16.14 10.59
CA ILE A 152 4.02 -16.81 10.61
C ILE A 152 3.87 -18.31 10.91
N GLU A 153 3.13 -18.66 11.96
CA GLU A 153 2.89 -20.05 12.35
C GLU A 153 2.23 -20.84 11.21
N SER A 154 1.25 -20.23 10.54
CA SER A 154 0.59 -20.85 9.40
C SER A 154 1.55 -21.02 8.22
N ILE A 155 2.38 -20.02 7.90
CA ILE A 155 3.43 -20.15 6.89
C ILE A 155 4.39 -21.30 7.24
N LYS A 156 4.87 -21.37 8.48
CA LYS A 156 5.77 -22.45 8.93
C LYS A 156 5.13 -23.82 8.76
N LYS A 157 3.87 -23.97 9.17
CA LYS A 157 3.11 -25.22 9.03
C LYS A 157 2.98 -25.63 7.56
N GLU A 158 2.56 -24.72 6.70
CA GLU A 158 2.36 -25.01 5.28
C GLU A 158 3.67 -25.36 4.58
N LEU A 159 4.77 -24.71 4.96
CA LEU A 159 6.10 -25.01 4.44
C LEU A 159 6.78 -26.23 5.12
N GLY A 160 6.17 -26.85 6.13
CA GLY A 160 6.77 -27.98 6.86
C GLY A 160 7.98 -27.62 7.73
N LEU A 161 8.01 -26.39 8.24
CA LEU A 161 9.14 -25.80 8.97
C LEU A 161 8.90 -25.70 10.50
N GLU A 162 7.92 -26.44 11.03
CA GLU A 162 7.47 -26.34 12.43
C GLU A 162 8.57 -26.61 13.46
N SER A 163 9.56 -27.44 13.11
CA SER A 163 10.68 -27.81 13.98
C SER A 163 11.84 -26.81 14.01
N ARG A 164 11.80 -25.77 13.17
CA ARG A 164 12.90 -24.79 13.04
C ARG A 164 12.62 -23.54 13.87
N ALA A 165 13.58 -23.20 14.73
CA ALA A 165 13.60 -21.91 15.41
C ALA A 165 13.93 -20.82 14.37
N TYR A 166 13.02 -19.86 14.22
CA TYR A 166 13.24 -18.64 13.46
C TYR A 166 13.07 -17.46 14.42
N GLU A 167 13.91 -16.45 14.30
CA GLU A 167 13.80 -15.24 15.11
C GLU A 167 12.42 -14.61 14.95
N SER A 168 11.89 -14.04 16.03
CA SER A 168 10.66 -13.26 15.99
C SER A 168 10.80 -12.11 14.99
N ILE A 169 9.77 -11.86 14.18
CA ILE A 169 9.76 -10.70 13.29
C ILE A 169 9.88 -9.42 14.11
N ALA A 170 11.05 -8.80 14.13
CA ALA A 170 11.18 -7.44 14.60
C ALA A 170 10.36 -6.53 13.66
N SER A 171 9.60 -5.59 14.20
CA SER A 171 8.89 -4.58 13.41
C SER A 171 9.92 -3.63 12.77
N LYS A 172 10.52 -4.03 11.64
CA LYS A 172 11.65 -3.32 11.01
C LYS A 172 11.25 -1.94 10.43
N LYS A 173 9.96 -1.62 10.31
CA LYS A 173 9.46 -0.31 9.84
C LYS A 173 8.16 0.13 10.54
N VAL A 174 8.26 0.61 11.77
CA VAL A 174 7.18 1.41 12.37
C VAL A 174 7.32 2.84 11.86
N SER A 175 6.33 3.35 11.13
CA SER A 175 6.32 4.77 10.72
C SER A 175 6.42 5.65 11.95
N THR A 176 7.13 6.79 11.86
CA THR A 176 7.28 7.73 12.99
C THR A 176 5.92 8.05 13.61
N LYS A 177 5.80 7.95 14.94
CA LYS A 177 4.56 8.32 15.66
C LYS A 177 4.27 9.80 15.37
N ARG A 178 3.23 10.04 14.59
CA ARG A 178 2.70 11.37 14.26
C ARG A 178 1.21 11.35 14.54
N ASN A 179 0.75 12.32 15.31
CA ASN A 179 -0.67 12.48 15.62
C ASN A 179 -1.35 13.13 14.41
N LEU A 180 -2.29 12.41 13.81
CA LEU A 180 -3.11 12.89 12.71
C LEU A 180 -4.53 13.09 13.26
N SER A 181 -5.18 14.19 12.90
CA SER A 181 -6.57 14.44 13.26
C SER A 181 -7.46 14.13 12.06
N TRP A 182 -8.58 13.46 12.32
CA TRP A 182 -9.57 13.14 11.30
C TRP A 182 -10.69 14.19 11.25
N SER A 183 -11.05 14.60 10.05
CA SER A 183 -12.27 15.38 9.82
C SER A 183 -13.47 14.49 9.57
N ARG A 184 -14.67 15.03 9.81
CA ARG A 184 -15.94 14.34 9.47
C ARG A 184 -16.00 13.97 7.98
N SER A 185 -15.53 14.87 7.11
CA SER A 185 -15.52 14.67 5.66
C SER A 185 -14.60 13.50 5.27
N SER A 186 -13.40 13.42 5.84
CA SER A 186 -12.47 12.30 5.59
C SER A 186 -12.98 10.98 6.13
N ILE A 187 -13.61 10.97 7.31
CA ILE A 187 -14.22 9.76 7.88
C ILE A 187 -15.33 9.24 6.97
N LYS A 188 -16.21 10.12 6.49
CA LYS A 188 -17.27 9.77 5.55
C LYS A 188 -16.70 9.26 4.22
N LEU A 189 -15.67 9.92 3.70
CA LEU A 189 -15.00 9.48 2.47
C LEU A 189 -14.44 8.06 2.63
N VAL A 190 -13.64 7.80 3.67
CA VAL A 190 -13.00 6.50 3.89
C VAL A 190 -14.04 5.40 4.12
N SER A 191 -15.04 5.63 4.98
CA SER A 191 -16.10 4.65 5.22
C SER A 191 -16.87 4.30 3.94
N SER A 192 -17.15 5.28 3.08
CA SER A 192 -17.82 5.04 1.80
C SER A 192 -16.94 4.34 0.76
N TYR A 193 -15.71 4.81 0.58
CA TYR A 193 -14.82 4.31 -0.49
C TYR A 193 -14.23 2.93 -0.18
N TYR A 194 -13.98 2.64 1.10
CA TYR A 194 -13.48 1.35 1.58
C TYR A 194 -14.59 0.49 2.21
N ASN A 195 -15.86 0.72 1.85
CA ASN A 195 -17.00 -0.01 2.43
C ASN A 195 -16.81 -1.53 2.39
N ASP A 196 -16.37 -2.06 1.24
CA ASP A 196 -16.15 -3.49 1.07
C ASP A 196 -15.05 -4.04 1.98
N ASP A 197 -14.02 -3.24 2.29
CA ASP A 197 -13.00 -3.64 3.26
C ASP A 197 -13.60 -3.74 4.66
N PHE A 198 -14.44 -2.77 5.06
CA PHE A 198 -15.09 -2.80 6.37
C PHE A 198 -16.02 -4.01 6.52
N VAL A 199 -16.86 -4.26 5.51
CA VAL A 199 -17.82 -5.36 5.51
C VAL A 199 -17.12 -6.71 5.40
N ASN A 200 -16.30 -6.91 4.36
CA ASN A 200 -15.76 -8.24 4.03
C ASN A 200 -14.60 -8.65 4.95
N LEU A 201 -13.85 -7.70 5.51
CA LEU A 201 -12.74 -7.98 6.42
C LEU A 201 -13.12 -7.81 7.90
N GLY A 202 -14.38 -7.43 8.18
CA GLY A 202 -14.93 -7.29 9.52
C GLY A 202 -14.21 -6.21 10.34
N TYR A 203 -14.11 -5.00 9.80
CA TYR A 203 -13.64 -3.82 10.52
C TYR A 203 -14.82 -2.90 10.87
N ASP A 204 -14.73 -2.18 12.00
CA ASP A 204 -15.74 -1.20 12.39
C ASP A 204 -15.55 0.14 11.66
N PRO A 205 -16.52 0.58 10.83
CA PRO A 205 -16.45 1.90 10.18
C PRO A 205 -16.58 3.08 11.16
N ASN A 206 -16.92 2.85 12.43
CA ASN A 206 -17.08 3.89 13.45
C ASN A 206 -15.92 3.97 14.46
N GLU A 207 -14.83 3.23 14.22
CA GLU A 207 -13.66 3.18 15.12
C GLU A 207 -13.06 4.58 15.37
N ILE A 208 -13.02 5.42 14.34
CA ILE A 208 -12.43 6.76 14.39
C ILE A 208 -13.50 7.84 14.60
N ARG A 209 -13.19 8.82 15.45
CA ARG A 209 -14.03 10.00 15.70
C ARG A 209 -13.36 11.26 15.17
N ALA A 210 -14.19 12.22 14.72
CA ALA A 210 -13.68 13.50 14.22
C ALA A 210 -13.18 14.39 15.37
N GLU A 211 -12.03 15.02 15.19
CA GLU A 211 -11.42 15.94 16.16
C GLU A 211 -11.45 17.41 15.70
N SER A 212 -11.68 17.69 14.41
CA SER A 212 -11.56 19.04 13.83
C SER A 212 -12.89 19.74 13.58
N SER A 213 -12.90 21.07 13.81
CA SER A 213 -13.96 21.99 13.38
C SER A 213 -13.73 22.48 11.94
N PHE A 214 -14.81 22.56 11.14
CA PHE A 214 -14.84 22.93 9.71
C PHE A 214 -14.01 24.17 9.32
N LEU A 215 -13.95 25.22 10.16
CA LEU A 215 -13.24 26.47 9.86
C LEU A 215 -11.71 26.32 9.63
N ARG A 216 -11.08 25.25 10.15
CA ARG A 216 -9.64 24.98 9.90
C ARG A 216 -9.37 24.32 8.56
N GLU A 217 -10.37 23.69 7.94
CA GLU A 217 -10.19 22.92 6.69
C GLU A 217 -10.04 23.85 5.48
N SER A 218 -10.79 24.95 5.42
CA SER A 218 -10.75 25.91 4.31
C SER A 218 -9.36 26.52 4.10
N LEU A 219 -8.64 26.84 5.19
CA LEU A 219 -7.28 27.37 5.11
C LEU A 219 -6.29 26.32 4.57
N HIS A 220 -6.40 25.07 5.01
CA HIS A 220 -5.54 23.99 4.53
C HIS A 220 -5.80 23.65 3.06
N ILE A 221 -7.06 23.74 2.60
CA ILE A 221 -7.40 23.59 1.18
C ILE A 221 -6.65 24.63 0.35
N PHE A 222 -6.71 25.91 0.74
CA PHE A 222 -6.01 26.98 0.01
C PHE A 222 -4.50 26.72 -0.12
N TYR A 223 -3.82 26.42 1.00
CA TYR A 223 -2.39 26.10 0.98
C TYR A 223 -2.06 24.84 0.18
N PHE A 224 -2.93 23.82 0.23
CA PHE A 224 -2.74 22.59 -0.53
C PHE A 224 -2.91 22.81 -2.04
N THR A 225 -3.88 23.63 -2.46
CA THR A 225 -4.07 24.01 -3.86
C THR A 225 -2.85 24.80 -4.38
N LEU A 226 -2.31 25.73 -3.59
CA LEU A 226 -1.06 26.43 -3.92
C LEU A 226 0.12 25.45 -4.03
N PHE A 227 0.21 24.46 -3.14
CA PHE A 227 1.25 23.44 -3.20
C PHE A 227 1.17 22.60 -4.48
N ILE A 228 -0.04 22.14 -4.85
CA ILE A 228 -0.25 21.37 -6.08
C ILE A 228 0.10 22.23 -7.29
N SER A 229 -0.40 23.45 -7.38
CA SER A 229 -0.15 24.33 -8.52
C SER A 229 1.35 24.61 -8.70
N ALA A 230 2.06 24.93 -7.62
CA ALA A 230 3.51 25.13 -7.63
C ALA A 230 4.27 23.85 -8.04
N SER A 231 3.81 22.69 -7.59
CA SER A 231 4.40 21.38 -7.96
C SER A 231 4.17 21.03 -9.43
N CYS A 232 2.98 21.31 -9.96
CA CYS A 232 2.66 21.17 -11.38
C CYS A 232 3.52 22.07 -12.25
N VAL A 233 3.65 23.36 -11.90
CA VAL A 233 4.51 24.32 -12.62
C VAL A 233 5.97 23.84 -12.62
N LYS A 234 6.50 23.40 -11.48
CA LYS A 234 7.88 22.86 -11.40
C LYS A 234 8.07 21.62 -12.25
N ARG A 235 7.12 20.69 -12.28
CA ARG A 235 7.19 19.49 -13.14
C ARG A 235 7.15 19.85 -14.62
N THR A 236 6.25 20.74 -15.03
CA THR A 236 6.18 21.21 -16.42
C THR A 236 7.47 21.89 -16.84
N LEU A 237 8.03 22.76 -15.99
CA LEU A 237 9.32 23.41 -16.24
C LEU A 237 10.46 22.40 -16.34
N PHE A 238 10.51 21.39 -15.46
CA PHE A 238 11.52 20.35 -15.51
C PHE A 238 11.42 19.47 -16.77
N MET A 239 10.20 19.13 -17.21
CA MET A 239 9.99 18.41 -18.47
C MET A 239 10.42 19.24 -19.68
N LEU A 240 10.08 20.53 -19.70
CA LEU A 240 10.53 21.47 -20.74
C LEU A 240 12.06 21.57 -20.78
N LEU A 241 12.72 21.73 -19.64
CA LEU A 241 14.18 21.77 -19.57
C LEU A 241 14.83 20.46 -20.05
N ARG A 242 14.25 19.29 -19.72
CA ARG A 242 14.71 18.00 -20.24
C ARG A 242 14.51 17.86 -21.74
N PHE A 243 13.39 18.34 -22.26
CA PHE A 243 13.10 18.35 -23.69
C PHE A 243 14.09 19.24 -24.44
N ILE A 244 14.28 20.49 -23.98
CA ILE A 244 15.26 21.43 -24.54
C ILE A 244 16.66 20.81 -24.54
N ARG A 245 17.09 20.22 -23.41
CA ARG A 245 18.42 19.60 -23.29
C ARG A 245 18.61 18.42 -24.24
N ARG A 246 17.58 17.57 -24.45
CA ARG A 246 17.63 16.49 -25.44
C ARG A 246 17.75 17.05 -26.87
N TYR A 247 17.02 18.11 -27.18
CA TYR A 247 17.02 18.72 -28.51
C TYR A 247 18.32 19.45 -28.84
N THR A 248 18.97 20.07 -27.84
CA THR A 248 20.25 20.76 -28.01
C THR A 248 21.43 19.79 -28.06
N SER A 249 21.33 18.61 -27.45
CA SER A 249 22.39 17.58 -27.47
C SER A 249 22.36 16.70 -28.72
N SER A 250 21.30 16.73 -29.53
CA SER A 250 21.21 16.03 -30.82
C SER A 250 21.60 16.91 -32.02
N ALA A 251 22.04 18.14 -31.78
CA ALA A 251 22.40 19.13 -32.80
C ALA A 251 23.92 19.34 -32.95
N HIS A 252 24.73 18.43 -32.41
CA HIS A 252 26.19 18.40 -32.54
C HIS A 252 26.65 17.02 -33.01
#